data_AF-A0AB37C7N2-F1
#
_entry.id   AF-A0AB37C7N2-F1
#
_cell.length_a   1.000
_cell.length_b   1.000
_cell.length_c   1.000
_cell.angle_alpha   90.00
_cell.angle_beta   90.00
_cell.angle_gamma   90.00
#
_symmetry.space_group_name_H-M   'P 1'
#
loop_
_entity.id
_entity.type
_entity.pdbx_description
1 polymer ?
#
loop_
_entity_poly.entity_id
_entity_poly.type
_entity_poly.pdbx_seq_one_letter_code
_entity_poly.pdbx_strand_id
1 'polypeptide(L)'
;MSEENVKVTSTITESTNLNGTVDIEKDGMKQTVLTMSCSLTQNTVANIQTYVVNMDLFLANTQLVQAEVQKFRTKATEVGKGLNCFVF
;
A
#
# COMPACT_ATOMS: atom_id res chain seq x y z
N MET A 1 -18.81 44.34 -14.40
CA MET A 1 -18.15 43.02 -14.35
C MET A 1 -17.88 42.72 -12.89
N SER A 2 -18.61 41.78 -12.29
CA SER A 2 -18.36 41.32 -10.92
C SER A 2 -17.24 40.29 -10.98
N GLU A 3 -16.05 40.63 -10.47
CA GLU A 3 -14.99 39.66 -10.26
C GLU A 3 -15.47 38.64 -9.21
N GLU A 4 -15.77 37.42 -9.65
CA GLU A 4 -16.00 36.32 -8.73
C GLU A 4 -14.72 36.08 -7.93
N ASN A 5 -14.81 36.30 -6.61
CA ASN A 5 -13.70 36.09 -5.69
C ASN A 5 -13.54 34.57 -5.47
N VAL A 6 -12.80 33.91 -6.35
CA VAL A 6 -12.55 32.47 -6.29
C VAL A 6 -11.68 32.15 -5.07
N LYS A 7 -12.25 31.48 -4.07
CA LYS A 7 -11.52 31.02 -2.88
C LYS A 7 -10.88 29.65 -3.16
N VAL A 8 -9.58 29.67 -3.44
CA VAL A 8 -8.76 28.45 -3.56
C VAL A 8 -8.34 28.01 -2.16
N THR A 9 -8.59 26.74 -1.81
CA THR A 9 -8.12 26.15 -0.54
C THR A 9 -7.44 24.81 -0.82
N SER A 10 -6.41 24.50 -0.04
CA SER A 10 -5.66 23.25 -0.11
C SER A 10 -5.79 22.50 1.22
N THR A 11 -5.97 21.17 1.13
CA THR A 11 -5.86 20.25 2.28
C THR A 11 -4.65 19.37 2.05
N ILE A 12 -3.64 19.50 2.91
CA ILE A 12 -2.41 18.70 2.86
C ILE A 12 -2.51 17.66 3.97
N THR A 13 -2.50 16.38 3.61
CA THR A 13 -2.50 15.27 4.56
C THR A 13 -1.21 14.50 4.40
N GLU A 14 -0.32 14.60 5.38
CA GLU A 14 0.87 13.74 5.47
C GLU A 14 0.46 12.47 6.24
N SER A 15 0.51 11.31 5.59
CA SER A 15 0.18 10.03 6.20
C SER A 15 1.33 9.06 5.99
N THR A 16 1.67 8.35 7.06
CA THR A 16 2.68 7.29 7.04
C THR A 16 2.08 5.90 6.77
N ASN A 17 0.83 5.85 6.31
CA ASN A 17 0.19 4.63 5.88
C ASN A 17 0.73 4.22 4.52
N LEU A 18 1.44 3.09 4.46
CA LEU A 18 1.84 2.46 3.22
C LEU A 18 0.74 1.47 2.82
N ASN A 19 0.23 1.60 1.59
CA ASN A 19 -0.77 0.69 1.02
C ASN A 19 -0.24 0.11 -0.28
N GLY A 20 -0.59 -1.14 -0.59
CA GLY A 20 -0.18 -1.84 -1.78
C GLY A 20 -1.22 -2.84 -2.24
N THR A 21 -1.23 -3.11 -3.54
CA THR A 21 -2.02 -4.17 -4.15
C THR A 21 -1.09 -5.08 -4.95
N VAL A 22 -1.42 -6.36 -4.99
CA VAL A 22 -0.88 -7.29 -5.99
C VAL A 22 -2.00 -7.57 -6.96
N ASP A 23 -1.74 -7.25 -8.23
CA ASP A 23 -2.69 -7.38 -9.31
C ASP A 23 -2.13 -8.35 -10.35
N ILE A 24 -3.00 -9.20 -10.91
CA ILE A 24 -2.66 -10.13 -11.98
C ILE A 24 -3.49 -9.76 -13.19
N GLU A 25 -2.84 -9.62 -14.34
CA GLU A 25 -3.51 -9.49 -15.63
C GLU A 25 -3.79 -10.89 -16.19
N LYS A 26 -5.07 -11.20 -16.37
CA LYS A 26 -5.53 -12.46 -16.94
C LYS A 26 -6.67 -12.17 -17.90
N ASP A 27 -6.58 -12.73 -19.11
CA ASP A 27 -7.58 -12.58 -20.16
C ASP A 27 -7.88 -11.10 -20.50
N GLY A 28 -6.84 -10.25 -20.46
CA GLY A 28 -6.94 -8.80 -20.71
C GLY A 28 -7.61 -8.00 -19.59
N MET A 29 -7.88 -8.62 -18.44
CA MET A 29 -8.47 -7.96 -17.27
C MET A 29 -7.51 -7.99 -16.08
N LYS A 30 -7.33 -6.83 -15.46
CA LYS A 30 -6.57 -6.66 -14.23
C LYS A 30 -7.43 -7.09 -13.04
N GLN A 31 -6.95 -8.05 -12.25
CA GLN A 31 -7.64 -8.57 -11.07
C GLN A 31 -6.73 -8.43 -9.83
N THR A 32 -7.22 -7.74 -8.80
CA THR A 32 -6.51 -7.66 -7.52
C THR A 32 -6.64 -9.00 -6.79
N VAL A 33 -5.49 -9.58 -6.42
CA VAL A 33 -5.42 -10.86 -5.72
C VAL A 33 -5.08 -10.70 -4.25
N LEU A 34 -4.38 -9.62 -3.89
CA LEU A 34 -3.96 -9.33 -2.52
C LEU A 34 -3.94 -7.81 -2.31
N THR A 35 -4.45 -7.34 -1.17
CA THR A 35 -4.19 -5.99 -0.67
C THR A 35 -3.27 -6.07 0.54
N MET A 36 -2.46 -5.03 0.72
CA MET A 36 -1.49 -4.92 1.80
C MET A 36 -1.52 -3.51 2.37
N SER A 37 -1.43 -3.38 3.68
CA SER A 37 -1.36 -2.08 4.34
C SER A 37 -0.51 -2.14 5.61
N CYS A 38 0.09 -1.01 5.97
CA CYS A 38 0.87 -0.86 7.18
C CYS A 38 0.87 0.60 7.63
N SER A 39 0.66 0.84 8.92
CA SER A 39 0.72 2.18 9.52
C SER A 39 2.07 2.41 10.17
N LEU A 40 2.92 3.26 9.57
CA LEU A 40 4.29 3.47 10.02
C LEU A 40 4.37 4.68 10.96
N THR A 41 4.34 4.48 12.27
CA THR A 41 4.36 5.62 13.22
C THR A 41 5.71 5.75 13.91
N GLN A 42 6.13 6.98 14.22
CA GLN A 42 7.45 7.22 14.81
C GLN A 42 7.63 6.50 16.15
N ASN A 43 8.77 5.82 16.35
CA ASN A 43 9.11 5.07 17.57
C ASN A 43 8.11 3.96 17.94
N THR A 44 7.49 3.31 16.95
CA THR A 44 6.52 2.22 17.17
C THR A 44 6.90 0.92 16.47
N VAL A 45 6.11 -0.12 16.70
CA VAL A 45 6.13 -1.35 15.90
C VAL A 45 4.91 -1.33 14.98
N ALA A 46 5.12 -1.64 13.70
CA ALA A 46 4.06 -1.75 12.70
C ALA A 46 3.98 -3.17 12.15
N ASN A 47 2.77 -3.64 11.90
CA ASN A 47 2.52 -4.94 11.28
C ASN A 47 1.94 -4.72 9.89
N ILE A 48 2.47 -5.44 8.91
CA ILE A 48 1.88 -5.48 7.58
C ILE A 48 0.65 -6.37 7.63
N GLN A 49 -0.49 -5.76 7.36
CA GLN A 49 -1.73 -6.47 7.15
C GLN A 49 -1.82 -6.89 5.70
N THR A 50 -2.17 -8.15 5.45
CA THR A 50 -2.42 -8.67 4.12
C THR A 50 -3.82 -9.24 4.05
N TYR A 51 -4.51 -9.02 2.94
CA TYR A 51 -5.86 -9.52 2.74
C TYR A 51 -6.00 -10.07 1.31
N VAL A 52 -6.26 -11.37 1.20
CA VAL A 52 -6.44 -12.06 -0.08
C VAL A 52 -7.83 -11.73 -0.61
N VAL A 53 -7.89 -11.14 -1.80
CA VAL A 53 -9.14 -10.73 -2.46
C VAL A 53 -9.64 -11.81 -3.41
N ASN A 54 -8.73 -12.46 -4.14
CA ASN A 54 -9.05 -13.56 -5.05
C ASN A 54 -8.16 -14.77 -4.72
N MET A 55 -8.73 -15.72 -3.97
CA MET A 55 -8.00 -16.87 -3.44
C MET A 55 -7.49 -17.80 -4.55
N ASP A 56 -8.30 -18.07 -5.57
CA ASP A 56 -7.94 -19.02 -6.62
C ASP A 56 -6.75 -18.50 -7.44
N LEU A 57 -6.80 -17.23 -7.86
CA LEU A 57 -5.69 -16.60 -8.56
C LEU A 57 -4.47 -16.41 -7.67
N PHE A 58 -4.66 -16.12 -6.38
CA PHE A 58 -3.56 -16.04 -5.41
C PHE A 58 -2.82 -17.37 -5.31
N LEU A 59 -3.54 -18.47 -5.06
CA LEU A 59 -2.96 -19.81 -4.89
C LEU A 59 -2.23 -20.26 -6.15
N ALA A 60 -2.84 -20.08 -7.33
CA ALA A 60 -2.25 -20.43 -8.61
C ALA A 60 -0.96 -19.66 -8.94
N ASN A 61 -0.74 -18.50 -8.32
CA ASN A 61 0.39 -17.60 -8.59
C ASN A 61 1.22 -17.27 -7.34
N THR A 62 1.17 -18.14 -6.32
CA THR A 62 1.71 -17.85 -4.98
C THR A 62 3.15 -17.31 -5.01
N GLN A 63 4.05 -17.90 -5.79
CA GLN A 63 5.45 -17.45 -5.85
C GLN A 63 5.59 -16.01 -6.38
N LEU A 64 4.84 -15.67 -7.44
CA LEU A 64 4.84 -14.33 -8.01
C LEU A 64 4.23 -13.31 -7.05
N VAL A 65 3.13 -13.69 -6.39
CA VAL A 65 2.50 -12.83 -5.37
C VAL A 65 3.45 -12.59 -4.19
N GLN A 66 4.16 -13.62 -3.72
CA GLN A 66 5.14 -13.47 -2.63
C GLN A 66 6.31 -12.56 -3.00
N ALA A 67 6.74 -12.53 -4.27
CA ALA A 67 7.76 -11.60 -4.72
C ALA A 67 7.30 -10.14 -4.58
N GLU A 68 6.05 -9.83 -4.94
CA GLU A 68 5.48 -8.49 -4.76
C GLU A 68 5.25 -8.14 -3.28
N VAL A 69 4.82 -9.11 -2.46
CA VAL A 69 4.75 -8.95 -0.99
C VAL A 69 6.11 -8.60 -0.41
N GLN A 70 7.19 -9.22 -0.90
CA GLN A 70 8.54 -8.95 -0.42
C GLN A 70 9.03 -7.55 -0.83
N LYS A 71 8.63 -7.05 -2.01
CA LYS A 71 8.90 -5.65 -2.40
C LYS A 71 8.20 -4.68 -1.47
N PHE A 72 6.92 -4.94 -1.15
CA PHE A 72 6.17 -4.13 -0.18
C PHE A 72 6.84 -4.14 1.20
N ARG A 73 7.23 -5.31 1.72
CA ARG A 73 7.97 -5.47 2.98
C ARG A 73 9.27 -4.68 3.00
N THR A 74 10.04 -4.74 1.91
CA THR A 74 11.29 -4.00 1.74
C THR A 74 11.03 -2.50 1.82
N LYS A 75 10.00 -2.02 1.12
CA LYS A 75 9.65 -0.59 1.14
C LYS A 75 9.17 -0.13 2.50
N ALA A 76 8.30 -0.90 3.16
CA ALA A 76 7.82 -0.61 4.51
C ALA A 76 8.98 -0.51 5.51
N THR A 77 9.92 -1.45 5.44
CA THR A 77 11.13 -1.45 6.28
C THR A 77 12.01 -0.24 6.01
N GLU A 78 12.21 0.14 4.73
CA GLU A 78 13.01 1.31 4.36
C GLU A 78 12.41 2.60 4.92
N VAL A 79 11.10 2.81 4.75
CA VAL A 79 10.40 3.98 5.30
C VAL A 79 10.40 3.95 6.83
N GLY A 80 10.18 2.77 7.43
CA GLY A 80 10.18 2.57 8.87
C GLY A 80 11.50 2.98 9.54
N LYS A 81 12.66 2.75 8.90
CA LYS A 81 13.97 3.20 9.42
C LYS A 81 14.03 4.69 9.68
N GLY A 82 13.50 5.51 8.76
CA GLY A 82 13.46 6.98 8.92
C GLY A 82 12.60 7.45 10.10
N LEU A 83 11.70 6.58 10.57
CA LEU A 83 10.77 6.85 11.66
C LEU A 83 11.14 6.13 12.96
N ASN A 84 12.26 5.40 13.00
CA ASN A 84 12.55 4.45 14.08
C ASN A 84 11.35 3.51 14.36
N CYS A 85 10.71 3.05 13.29
CA CYS A 85 9.55 2.16 13.31
C CYS A 85 9.97 0.76 12.84
N PHE A 86 9.75 -0.26 13.67
CA PHE A 86 10.08 -1.65 13.35
C PHE A 86 8.91 -2.33 12.66
N VAL A 87 9.13 -2.92 11.49
CA VAL A 87 8.07 -3.51 10.64
C VAL A 87 8.15 -5.03 10.65
N PHE A 88 7.00 -5.69 10.84
CA PHE A 88 6.82 -7.16 10.80
C PHE A 88 5.76 -7.60 9.80
#